data_AF-A0A537PMW3-F1
#
_entry.id   AF-A0A537PMW3-F1
#
_cell.length_a   1.000
_cell.length_b   1.000
_cell.length_c   1.000
_cell.angle_alpha   90.00
_cell.angle_beta   90.00
_cell.angle_gamma   90.00
#
_symmetry.space_group_name_H-M   'P 1'
#
loop_
_entity.id
_entity.type
_entity.pdbx_description
1 polymer ?
#
loop_
_entity_poly.entity_id
_entity_poly.type
_entity_poly.pdbx_seq_one_letter_code
_entity_poly.pdbx_strand_id
1 'polypeptide(L)'
;MVRPSFGSCPQQMKGSTSRMQGKEASEQETRNCTAGIDVSKNRLDAHILPSSDSLSVANTSSGIRQLKRWLLKQKVDLIAVEATGKWHRELCRSLRASGLAVAVIDPYRVRNYAKAERILAKTDRLDAKVLAMFAATMKPDCRAPTPEVIEDMQELVTARANAVEEETSLQNQLGSAKTHFLKRQLARRVA
;
A
#
# COMPACT_ATOMS: atom_id res chain seq x y z
N MET A 1 -39.97 -2.18 53.23
CA MET A 1 -40.74 -3.44 53.22
C MET A 1 -42.12 -3.11 52.62
N VAL A 2 -42.75 -4.03 51.88
CA VAL A 2 -44.05 -3.89 51.19
C VAL A 2 -44.09 -2.96 49.94
N ARG A 3 -44.69 -3.51 48.86
CA ARG A 3 -45.26 -2.92 47.62
C ARG A 3 -46.68 -3.54 47.48
N PRO A 4 -47.55 -3.27 46.47
CA PRO A 4 -47.49 -2.31 45.35
C PRO A 4 -48.56 -1.17 45.49
N SER A 5 -49.68 -0.95 44.76
CA SER A 5 -50.33 -1.58 43.59
C SER A 5 -51.40 -0.69 42.90
N PHE A 6 -51.39 -0.73 41.56
CA PHE A 6 -52.48 -0.58 40.56
C PHE A 6 -53.53 0.56 40.64
N GLY A 7 -53.71 1.21 39.48
CA GLY A 7 -54.87 2.03 39.08
C GLY A 7 -54.89 2.17 37.54
N SER A 8 -56.02 1.94 36.90
CA SER A 8 -56.10 1.69 35.44
C SER A 8 -56.10 2.95 34.57
N CYS A 9 -55.52 2.85 33.37
CA CYS A 9 -55.89 3.66 32.21
C CYS A 9 -57.22 3.11 31.64
N PRO A 10 -58.17 3.93 31.17
CA PRO A 10 -58.11 4.35 29.76
C PRO A 10 -58.68 5.76 29.46
N GLN A 11 -58.05 6.47 28.51
CA GLN A 11 -58.83 7.32 27.59
C GLN A 11 -58.10 7.51 26.25
N GLN A 12 -58.88 7.53 25.17
CA GLN A 12 -58.41 7.49 23.80
C GLN A 12 -58.93 8.73 23.06
N MET A 13 -58.05 9.52 22.46
CA MET A 13 -58.41 10.61 21.54
C MET A 13 -57.73 10.43 20.19
N LYS A 14 -58.40 10.92 19.13
CA LYS A 14 -57.98 10.80 17.73
C LYS A 14 -57.41 12.13 17.23
N GLY A 15 -56.47 12.04 16.28
CA GLY A 15 -55.91 13.19 15.56
C GLY A 15 -54.38 13.12 15.52
N SER A 16 -53.69 13.40 14.41
CA SER A 16 -54.17 13.70 13.06
C SER A 16 -53.16 13.19 12.02
N THR A 17 -53.61 12.96 10.79
CA THR A 17 -52.73 12.56 9.68
C THR A 17 -51.74 13.67 9.34
N SER A 18 -50.44 13.41 9.51
CA SER A 18 -49.38 14.20 8.86
C SER A 18 -48.55 13.31 7.95
N ARG A 19 -48.77 13.45 6.64
CA ARG A 19 -48.03 12.75 5.59
C ARG A 19 -46.69 13.45 5.35
N MET A 20 -45.78 13.35 6.31
CA MET A 20 -44.39 13.75 6.06
C MET A 20 -43.62 12.59 5.45
N GLN A 21 -43.45 12.65 4.13
CA GLN A 21 -42.38 11.91 3.48
C GLN A 21 -41.07 12.47 4.02
N GLY A 22 -40.51 11.78 5.00
CA GLY A 22 -39.08 11.82 5.28
C GLY A 22 -38.37 11.38 4.01
N LYS A 23 -38.07 12.36 3.15
CA LYS A 23 -37.19 12.17 2.02
C LYS A 23 -35.84 11.86 2.63
N GLU A 24 -35.53 10.57 2.73
CA GLU A 24 -34.23 10.10 3.19
C GLU A 24 -33.19 10.85 2.38
N ALA A 25 -32.52 11.79 3.05
CA ALA A 25 -31.35 12.41 2.51
C ALA A 25 -30.32 11.29 2.51
N SER A 26 -30.24 10.59 1.38
CA SER A 26 -29.31 9.49 1.20
C SER A 26 -27.97 9.98 1.68
N GLU A 27 -27.47 9.40 2.77
CA GLU A 27 -26.11 9.63 3.21
C GLU A 27 -25.24 9.09 2.09
N GLN A 28 -24.87 10.00 1.18
CA GLN A 28 -23.88 9.75 0.16
C GLN A 28 -22.57 9.69 0.92
N GLU A 29 -22.32 8.53 1.53
CA GLU A 29 -21.01 8.10 1.98
C GLU A 29 -20.04 8.59 0.91
N THR A 30 -19.13 9.50 1.26
CA THR A 30 -18.05 9.85 0.36
C THR A 30 -17.20 8.60 0.25
N ARG A 31 -17.50 7.80 -0.78
CA ARG A 31 -16.83 6.55 -1.14
C ARG A 31 -15.48 6.93 -1.73
N ASN A 32 -14.58 7.35 -0.84
CA ASN A 32 -13.24 7.82 -1.16
C ASN A 32 -12.61 6.81 -2.11
N CYS A 33 -12.26 7.27 -3.30
CA CYS A 33 -11.72 6.45 -4.36
C CYS A 33 -10.27 6.16 -4.02
N THR A 34 -9.92 4.91 -3.69
CA THR A 34 -8.56 4.53 -3.33
C THR A 34 -7.91 3.69 -4.41
N ALA A 35 -6.61 3.86 -4.60
CA ALA A 35 -5.80 2.99 -5.45
C ALA A 35 -4.71 2.29 -4.66
N GLY A 36 -4.39 1.07 -5.06
CA GLY A 36 -3.17 0.38 -4.71
C GLY A 36 -2.32 0.17 -5.97
N ILE A 37 -1.01 0.35 -5.86
CA ILE A 37 -0.05 0.15 -6.96
C ILE A 37 1.11 -0.73 -6.48
N ASP A 38 1.20 -1.95 -7.02
CA ASP A 38 2.43 -2.73 -6.94
C ASP A 38 3.45 -2.23 -7.97
N VAL A 39 4.73 -2.25 -7.58
CA VAL A 39 5.84 -1.69 -8.34
C VAL A 39 6.98 -2.69 -8.48
N SER A 40 7.06 -3.27 -9.68
CA SER A 40 8.19 -4.09 -10.10
C SER A 40 9.21 -3.30 -10.94
N LYS A 41 10.34 -3.93 -11.27
CA LYS A 41 11.39 -3.35 -12.12
C LYS A 41 10.91 -2.94 -13.52
N ASN A 42 9.92 -3.64 -14.09
CA ASN A 42 9.49 -3.45 -15.49
C ASN A 42 7.98 -3.20 -15.65
N ARG A 43 7.17 -3.37 -14.59
CA ARG A 43 5.70 -3.29 -14.64
C ARG A 43 5.15 -2.57 -13.40
N LEU A 44 4.10 -1.77 -13.60
CA LEU A 44 3.30 -1.14 -12.56
C LEU A 44 1.89 -1.74 -12.66
N ASP A 45 1.41 -2.38 -11.59
CA ASP A 45 0.07 -2.97 -11.54
C ASP A 45 -0.78 -2.20 -10.54
N ALA A 46 -1.86 -1.58 -11.03
CA ALA A 46 -2.74 -0.73 -10.24
C ALA A 46 -4.17 -1.28 -10.17
N HIS A 47 -4.81 -1.12 -9.02
CA HIS A 47 -6.21 -1.47 -8.76
C HIS A 47 -6.92 -0.33 -8.04
N ILE A 48 -8.16 -0.02 -8.41
CA ILE A 48 -8.98 1.06 -7.82
C ILE A 48 -10.19 0.46 -7.09
N LEU A 49 -10.51 1.02 -5.93
CA LEU A 49 -11.75 0.79 -5.19
C LEU A 49 -12.55 2.10 -5.09
N PRO A 50 -13.90 2.07 -5.14
CA PRO A 50 -14.74 0.87 -5.16
C PRO A 50 -14.95 0.24 -6.55
N SER A 51 -14.53 0.88 -7.65
CA SER A 51 -14.91 0.44 -9.00
C SER A 51 -14.32 -0.91 -9.45
N SER A 52 -13.29 -1.40 -8.76
CA SER A 52 -12.52 -2.61 -9.11
C SER A 52 -11.78 -2.53 -10.46
N ASP A 53 -11.69 -1.33 -11.05
CA ASP A 53 -10.92 -1.09 -12.26
C ASP A 53 -9.44 -1.42 -12.02
N SER A 54 -8.80 -2.06 -13.01
CA SER A 54 -7.40 -2.47 -12.92
C SER A 54 -6.63 -2.03 -14.17
N LEU A 55 -5.39 -1.59 -14.00
CA LEU A 55 -4.51 -1.17 -15.09
C LEU A 55 -3.09 -1.67 -14.86
N SER A 56 -2.51 -2.32 -15.86
CA SER A 56 -1.11 -2.73 -15.89
C SER A 56 -0.38 -1.95 -16.98
N VAL A 57 0.78 -1.37 -16.66
CA VAL A 57 1.63 -0.63 -17.61
C VAL A 57 3.11 -0.95 -17.38
N ALA A 58 3.96 -0.65 -18.36
CA ALA A 58 5.41 -0.73 -18.16
C ALA A 58 5.89 0.32 -17.13
N ASN A 59 6.90 -0.03 -16.32
CA ASN A 59 7.58 0.92 -15.43
C ASN A 59 8.56 1.80 -16.24
N THR A 60 7.99 2.73 -17.00
CA THR A 60 8.69 3.68 -17.87
C THR A 60 7.98 5.03 -17.82
N SER A 61 8.65 6.12 -18.24
CA SER A 61 8.05 7.46 -18.25
C SER A 61 6.78 7.57 -19.12
N SER A 62 6.61 6.71 -20.14
CA SER A 62 5.37 6.63 -20.92
C SER A 62 4.26 5.88 -20.18
N GLY A 63 4.58 4.75 -19.53
CA GLY A 63 3.63 4.01 -18.68
C GLY A 63 3.15 4.82 -17.48
N ILE A 64 4.06 5.54 -16.80
CA ILE A 64 3.72 6.46 -15.70
C ILE A 64 2.77 7.57 -16.17
N ARG A 65 2.97 8.13 -17.38
CA ARG A 65 2.03 9.09 -17.99
C ARG A 65 0.68 8.48 -18.39
N GLN A 66 0.62 7.19 -18.69
CA GLN A 66 -0.64 6.48 -18.94
C GLN A 66 -1.40 6.24 -17.63
N LEU A 67 -0.73 5.66 -16.64
CA LEU A 67 -1.25 5.38 -15.30
C LEU A 67 -1.76 6.64 -14.60
N LYS A 68 -0.98 7.74 -14.63
CA LYS A 68 -1.42 9.04 -14.09
C LYS A 68 -2.71 9.56 -14.71
N ARG A 69 -2.86 9.50 -16.05
CA ARG A 69 -4.08 9.96 -16.73
C ARG A 69 -5.30 9.12 -16.37
N TRP A 70 -5.12 7.82 -16.15
CA TRP A 70 -6.18 6.93 -15.67
C TRP A 70 -6.58 7.24 -14.21
N LEU A 71 -5.61 7.35 -13.29
CA LEU A 71 -5.86 7.73 -11.88
C LEU A 71 -6.60 9.07 -11.75
N LEU A 72 -6.18 10.09 -12.51
CA LEU A 72 -6.83 11.41 -12.53
C LEU A 72 -8.26 11.36 -13.09
N LYS A 73 -8.52 10.56 -14.15
CA LYS A 73 -9.86 10.37 -14.70
C LYS A 73 -10.82 9.75 -13.66
N GLN A 74 -10.30 8.83 -12.85
CA GLN A 74 -11.06 8.10 -11.82
C GLN A 74 -11.18 8.85 -10.49
N LYS A 75 -10.61 10.07 -10.38
CA LYS A 75 -10.64 10.92 -9.17
C LYS A 75 -10.19 10.19 -7.90
N VAL A 76 -9.05 9.50 -7.97
CA VAL A 76 -8.49 8.79 -6.81
C VAL A 76 -8.03 9.78 -5.73
N ASP A 77 -8.61 9.65 -4.53
CA ASP A 77 -8.34 10.48 -3.34
C ASP A 77 -7.06 10.05 -2.60
N LEU A 78 -6.73 8.76 -2.61
CA LEU A 78 -5.56 8.21 -1.92
C LEU A 78 -4.95 7.01 -2.65
N ILE A 79 -3.63 7.05 -2.85
CA ILE A 79 -2.84 6.00 -3.51
C ILE A 79 -1.88 5.37 -2.50
N ALA A 80 -1.99 4.06 -2.26
CA ALA A 80 -0.94 3.26 -1.61
C ALA A 80 0.01 2.66 -2.65
N VAL A 81 1.32 2.76 -2.40
CA VAL A 81 2.37 2.22 -3.27
C VAL A 81 3.34 1.37 -2.42
N GLU A 82 3.65 0.14 -2.85
CA GLU A 82 4.59 -0.71 -2.10
C GLU A 82 6.06 -0.28 -2.29
N ALA A 83 6.81 -0.23 -1.18
CA ALA A 83 8.16 0.32 -1.11
C ALA A 83 9.27 -0.63 -1.64
N THR A 84 9.10 -1.20 -2.83
CA THR A 84 10.03 -2.20 -3.39
C THR A 84 11.27 -1.56 -4.02
N GLY A 85 12.36 -1.50 -3.25
CA GLY A 85 13.67 -1.00 -3.69
C GLY A 85 13.59 0.45 -4.18
N LYS A 86 14.29 0.79 -5.28
CA LYS A 86 14.25 2.14 -5.87
C LYS A 86 13.23 2.33 -7.00
N TRP A 87 12.52 1.27 -7.42
CA TRP A 87 11.65 1.28 -8.61
C TRP A 87 10.39 2.14 -8.47
N HIS A 88 9.99 2.46 -7.24
CA HIS A 88 8.82 3.29 -6.93
C HIS A 88 9.13 4.80 -6.88
N ARG A 89 10.40 5.21 -6.76
CA ARG A 89 10.80 6.61 -6.54
C ARG A 89 10.22 7.56 -7.61
N GLU A 90 10.48 7.27 -8.88
CA GLU A 90 10.03 8.09 -10.02
C GLU A 90 8.50 8.11 -10.17
N LEU A 91 7.82 6.99 -9.94
CA LEU A 91 6.35 6.94 -9.90
C LEU A 91 5.80 7.88 -8.81
N CYS A 92 6.29 7.74 -7.57
CA CYS A 92 5.81 8.55 -6.44
C CYS A 92 6.09 10.04 -6.63
N ARG A 93 7.25 10.41 -7.19
CA ARG A 93 7.58 11.80 -7.59
C ARG A 93 6.57 12.31 -8.63
N SER A 94 6.37 11.57 -9.72
CA SER A 94 5.50 11.98 -10.84
C SER A 94 4.02 12.07 -10.50
N LEU A 95 3.53 11.25 -9.56
CA LEU A 95 2.15 11.31 -9.05
C LEU A 95 1.96 12.50 -8.09
N ARG A 96 2.85 12.67 -7.10
CA ARG A 96 2.79 13.78 -6.13
C ARG A 96 2.93 15.15 -6.80
N ALA A 97 3.83 15.26 -7.78
CA ALA A 97 3.97 16.46 -8.62
C ALA A 97 2.74 16.77 -9.50
N SER A 98 1.67 15.97 -9.42
CA SER A 98 0.39 16.17 -10.10
C SER A 98 -0.79 16.24 -9.12
N GLY A 99 -0.51 16.54 -7.84
CA GLY A 99 -1.53 16.78 -6.81
C GLY A 99 -2.15 15.52 -6.21
N LEU A 100 -1.73 14.32 -6.64
CA LEU A 100 -2.27 13.06 -6.11
C LEU A 100 -1.66 12.74 -4.74
N ALA A 101 -2.50 12.36 -3.78
CA ALA A 101 -2.07 11.92 -2.46
C ALA A 101 -1.49 10.50 -2.55
N VAL A 102 -0.19 10.37 -2.24
CA VAL A 102 0.55 9.10 -2.34
C VAL A 102 1.19 8.75 -1.00
N ALA A 103 0.78 7.63 -0.43
CA ALA A 103 1.40 6.99 0.72
C ALA A 103 2.29 5.83 0.26
N VAL A 104 3.55 5.81 0.69
CA VAL A 104 4.50 4.72 0.40
C VAL A 104 4.49 3.76 1.59
N ILE A 105 4.17 2.50 1.34
CA ILE A 105 3.87 1.50 2.36
C ILE A 105 4.95 0.42 2.38
N ASP A 106 5.38 0.08 3.60
CA ASP A 106 6.25 -1.07 3.88
C ASP A 106 5.54 -2.40 3.53
N PRO A 107 6.13 -3.25 2.66
CA PRO A 107 5.65 -4.59 2.32
C PRO A 107 5.19 -5.43 3.54
N TYR A 108 5.89 -5.30 4.66
CA TYR A 108 5.58 -6.06 5.88
C TYR A 108 4.22 -5.66 6.47
N ARG A 109 3.85 -4.38 6.41
CA ARG A 109 2.54 -3.88 6.86
C ARG A 109 1.40 -4.40 5.96
N VAL A 110 1.60 -4.37 4.64
CA VAL A 110 0.64 -4.87 3.65
C VAL A 110 0.39 -6.37 3.86
N ARG A 111 1.46 -7.14 4.01
CA ARG A 111 1.40 -8.61 4.24
C ARG A 111 0.76 -8.97 5.58
N ASN A 112 0.97 -8.19 6.63
CA ASN A 112 0.30 -8.44 7.91
C ASN A 112 -1.18 -8.05 7.90
N TYR A 113 -1.57 -7.00 7.18
CA TYR A 113 -2.97 -6.69 6.91
C TYR A 113 -3.67 -7.81 6.12
N ALA A 114 -3.07 -8.31 5.02
CA ALA A 114 -3.60 -9.43 4.26
C ALA A 114 -3.85 -10.69 5.12
N LYS A 115 -2.94 -11.01 6.04
CA LYS A 115 -3.12 -12.12 7.01
C LYS A 115 -4.31 -11.89 7.95
N ALA A 116 -4.48 -10.66 8.46
CA ALA A 116 -5.58 -10.32 9.36
C ALA A 116 -6.95 -10.44 8.65
N GLU A 117 -7.04 -9.92 7.42
CA GLU A 117 -8.21 -10.05 6.54
C GLU A 117 -8.40 -11.47 5.96
N ARG A 118 -7.53 -12.43 6.30
CA ARG A 118 -7.48 -13.81 5.78
C ARG A 118 -7.36 -13.91 4.25
N ILE A 119 -6.85 -12.86 3.60
CA ILE A 119 -6.61 -12.81 2.16
C ILE A 119 -5.35 -13.62 1.84
N LEU A 120 -5.53 -14.75 1.16
CA LEU A 120 -4.42 -15.59 0.72
C LEU A 120 -3.72 -14.97 -0.51
N ALA A 121 -2.74 -14.09 -0.26
CA ALA A 121 -1.85 -13.58 -1.29
C ALA A 121 -1.04 -14.72 -1.93
N LYS A 122 -1.47 -15.15 -3.13
CA LYS A 122 -0.87 -16.25 -3.90
C LYS A 122 -0.45 -15.87 -5.33
N THR A 123 -0.76 -14.66 -5.79
CA THR A 123 -0.41 -14.17 -7.14
C THR A 123 -0.28 -12.63 -7.15
N ASP A 124 0.63 -12.11 -7.98
CA ASP A 124 1.03 -10.69 -8.06
C ASP A 124 -0.16 -9.71 -8.17
N ARG A 125 -1.25 -10.14 -8.83
CA ARG A 125 -2.44 -9.30 -9.05
C ARG A 125 -3.29 -9.08 -7.80
N LEU A 126 -3.14 -9.89 -6.74
CA LEU A 126 -3.81 -9.61 -5.48
C LEU A 126 -3.15 -8.44 -4.74
N ASP A 127 -1.85 -8.24 -4.89
CA ASP A 127 -1.10 -7.29 -4.05
C ASP A 127 -1.53 -5.84 -4.32
N ALA A 128 -1.73 -5.46 -5.58
CA ALA A 128 -2.33 -4.17 -5.97
C ALA A 128 -3.74 -3.96 -5.38
N LYS A 129 -4.57 -5.02 -5.29
CA LYS A 129 -5.90 -4.94 -4.66
C LYS A 129 -5.81 -4.83 -3.14
N VAL A 130 -4.92 -5.60 -2.50
CA VAL A 130 -4.67 -5.54 -1.06
C VAL A 130 -4.15 -4.15 -0.67
N LEU A 131 -3.29 -3.53 -1.47
CA LEU A 131 -2.85 -2.14 -1.31
C LEU A 131 -4.03 -1.14 -1.38
N ALA A 132 -4.97 -1.33 -2.32
CA ALA A 132 -6.16 -0.47 -2.42
C ALA A 132 -7.09 -0.61 -1.20
N MET A 133 -7.26 -1.84 -0.71
CA MET A 133 -8.00 -2.13 0.53
C MET A 133 -7.31 -1.53 1.75
N PHE A 134 -5.98 -1.71 1.87
CA PHE A 134 -5.16 -1.11 2.93
C PHE A 134 -5.28 0.42 2.92
N ALA A 135 -5.28 1.07 1.75
CA ALA A 135 -5.49 2.50 1.63
C ALA A 135 -6.87 2.94 2.16
N ALA A 136 -7.94 2.20 1.82
CA ALA A 136 -9.30 2.50 2.26
C ALA A 136 -9.49 2.30 3.78
N THR A 137 -8.97 1.20 4.34
CA THR A 137 -9.10 0.85 5.76
C THR A 137 -8.16 1.66 6.65
N MET A 138 -6.87 1.70 6.33
CA MET A 138 -5.83 2.24 7.22
C MET A 138 -5.53 3.72 6.99
N LYS A 139 -5.99 4.31 5.88
CA LYS A 139 -5.83 5.74 5.51
C LYS A 139 -4.42 6.30 5.80
N PRO A 140 -3.35 5.64 5.32
CA PRO A 140 -1.96 5.95 5.69
C PRO A 140 -1.51 7.35 5.24
N ASP A 141 -0.68 8.00 6.07
CA ASP A 141 -0.17 9.35 5.82
C ASP A 141 0.63 9.49 4.52
N CYS A 142 0.30 10.50 3.72
CA CYS A 142 1.02 10.86 2.51
C CYS A 142 2.30 11.66 2.82
N ARG A 143 3.25 11.03 3.52
CA ARG A 143 4.56 11.64 3.83
C ARG A 143 5.27 12.14 2.56
N ALA A 144 5.88 13.32 2.66
CA ALA A 144 6.73 13.89 1.61
C ALA A 144 7.82 12.89 1.14
N PRO A 145 8.25 12.95 -0.14
CA PRO A 145 9.35 12.12 -0.63
C PRO A 145 10.65 12.41 0.14
N THR A 146 11.48 11.38 0.28
CA THR A 146 12.86 11.53 0.74
C THR A 146 13.63 12.41 -0.26
N PRO A 147 14.42 13.41 0.18
CA PRO A 147 15.28 14.19 -0.71
C PRO A 147 16.29 13.29 -1.44
N GLU A 148 16.54 13.57 -2.71
CA GLU A 148 17.37 12.73 -3.60
C GLU A 148 18.77 12.44 -3.03
N VAL A 149 19.42 13.45 -2.43
CA VAL A 149 20.72 13.28 -1.74
C VAL A 149 20.66 12.23 -0.62
N ILE A 150 19.54 12.14 0.11
CA ILE A 150 19.35 11.12 1.16
C ILE A 150 19.01 9.76 0.53
N GLU A 151 18.28 9.74 -0.59
CA GLU A 151 18.00 8.52 -1.36
C GLU A 151 19.26 7.89 -1.97
N ASP A 152 20.24 8.72 -2.35
CA ASP A 152 21.57 8.32 -2.85
C ASP A 152 22.49 7.85 -1.71
N MET A 153 22.53 8.59 -0.59
CA MET A 153 23.26 8.16 0.62
C MET A 153 22.74 6.82 1.14
N GLN A 154 21.42 6.58 1.09
CA GLN A 154 20.83 5.28 1.42
C GLN A 154 21.31 4.17 0.47
N GLU A 155 21.38 4.44 -0.84
CA GLU A 155 21.88 3.44 -1.80
C GLU A 155 23.37 3.10 -1.54
N LEU A 156 24.20 4.09 -1.22
CA LEU A 156 25.61 3.88 -0.83
C LEU A 156 25.76 3.10 0.49
N VAL A 157 24.93 3.40 1.49
CA VAL A 157 24.94 2.68 2.78
C VAL A 157 24.51 1.22 2.59
N THR A 158 23.47 0.96 1.79
CA THR A 158 23.05 -0.41 1.44
C THR A 158 24.13 -1.14 0.64
N ALA A 159 24.78 -0.49 -0.34
CA ALA A 159 25.87 -1.10 -1.10
C ALA A 159 27.04 -1.49 -0.19
N ARG A 160 27.40 -0.63 0.79
CA ARG A 160 28.43 -0.94 1.80
C ARG A 160 28.03 -2.11 2.69
N ALA A 161 26.78 -2.17 3.16
CA ALA A 161 26.29 -3.26 3.99
C ALA A 161 26.39 -4.61 3.25
N ASN A 162 25.87 -4.66 2.02
CA ASN A 162 25.93 -5.85 1.17
C ASN A 162 27.37 -6.31 0.89
N ALA A 163 28.31 -5.38 0.69
CA ALA A 163 29.72 -5.69 0.48
C ALA A 163 30.39 -6.32 1.73
N VAL A 164 30.07 -5.80 2.93
CA VAL A 164 30.55 -6.37 4.20
C VAL A 164 29.95 -7.76 4.45
N GLU A 165 28.69 -7.99 4.07
CA GLU A 165 28.08 -9.32 4.12
C GLU A 165 28.71 -10.31 3.13
N GLU A 166 29.02 -9.89 1.89
CA GLU A 166 29.75 -10.74 0.93
C GLU A 166 31.17 -11.05 1.42
N GLU A 167 31.92 -10.05 1.91
CA GLU A 167 33.25 -10.23 2.51
C GLU A 167 33.20 -11.26 3.65
N THR A 168 32.28 -11.07 4.60
CA THR A 168 32.08 -11.98 5.75
C THR A 168 31.72 -13.39 5.28
N SER A 169 30.87 -13.52 4.25
CA SER A 169 30.51 -14.81 3.65
C SER A 169 31.70 -15.51 2.99
N LEU A 170 32.53 -14.77 2.24
CA LEU A 170 33.73 -15.28 1.59
C LEU A 170 34.81 -15.69 2.60
N GLN A 171 34.99 -14.93 3.68
CA GLN A 171 35.88 -15.28 4.80
C GLN A 171 35.44 -16.58 5.49
N ASN A 172 34.15 -16.74 5.79
CA ASN A 172 33.59 -17.97 6.37
C ASN A 172 33.73 -19.19 5.43
N GLN A 173 33.56 -18.99 4.12
CA GLN A 173 33.82 -20.02 3.12
C GLN A 173 35.30 -20.37 3.03
N LEU A 174 36.21 -19.40 3.15
CA LEU A 174 37.67 -19.61 3.10
C LEU A 174 38.17 -20.41 4.32
N GLY A 175 37.63 -20.12 5.51
CA GLY A 175 37.94 -20.86 6.74
C GLY A 175 37.45 -22.31 6.73
N SER A 176 36.29 -22.58 6.11
CA SER A 176 35.70 -23.93 6.02
C SER A 176 36.16 -24.75 4.81
N ALA A 177 36.69 -24.12 3.76
CA ALA A 177 37.21 -24.79 2.58
C ALA A 177 38.38 -25.74 2.90
N LYS A 178 38.36 -26.96 2.33
CA LYS A 178 39.44 -27.95 2.49
C LYS A 178 40.39 -27.98 1.28
N THR A 179 39.87 -27.85 0.07
CA THR A 179 40.63 -27.98 -1.18
C THR A 179 41.51 -26.74 -1.46
N HIS A 180 42.80 -26.96 -1.73
CA HIS A 180 43.78 -25.89 -2.00
C HIS A 180 43.35 -24.94 -3.14
N PHE A 181 42.79 -25.47 -4.24
CA PHE A 181 42.25 -24.65 -5.33
C PHE A 181 41.16 -23.68 -4.87
N LEU A 182 40.20 -24.16 -4.06
CA LEU A 182 39.09 -23.35 -3.57
C LEU A 182 39.59 -22.26 -2.61
N LYS A 183 40.53 -22.58 -1.70
CA LYS A 183 41.19 -21.57 -0.86
C LYS A 183 41.84 -20.47 -1.69
N ARG A 184 42.57 -20.83 -2.76
CA ARG A 184 43.24 -19.85 -3.65
C ARG A 184 42.26 -18.98 -4.45
N GLN A 185 41.06 -19.48 -4.75
CA GLN A 185 40.02 -18.68 -5.42
C GLN A 185 39.29 -17.75 -4.44
N LEU A 186 38.94 -18.23 -3.25
CA LEU A 186 38.26 -17.42 -2.23
C LEU A 186 39.16 -16.30 -1.69
N ALA A 187 40.44 -16.58 -1.44
CA ALA A 187 41.41 -15.56 -1.01
C ALA A 187 41.58 -14.43 -2.06
N ARG A 188 41.38 -14.72 -3.36
CA ARG A 188 41.38 -13.74 -4.46
C ARG A 188 40.09 -12.93 -4.60
N ARG A 189 39.08 -13.17 -3.76
CA ARG A 189 37.82 -12.41 -3.70
C ARG A 189 37.64 -11.62 -2.39
N VAL A 190 38.55 -11.80 -1.44
CA VAL A 190 38.60 -11.09 -0.15
C VAL A 190 39.71 -10.02 -0.13
N ALA A 191 40.64 -10.08 -1.09
CA ALA A 191 41.74 -9.14 -1.29
C ALA A 191 41.54 -8.34 -2.59
#